data_AF-A0A0C3BUB1-F1
#
_entry.id   AF-A0A0C3BUB1-F1
#
_cell.length_a   1.000
_cell.length_b   1.000
_cell.length_c   1.000
_cell.angle_alpha   90.00
_cell.angle_beta   90.00
_cell.angle_gamma   90.00
#
_symmetry.space_group_name_H-M   'P 1'
#
loop_
_entity.id
_entity.type
_entity.pdbx_description
1 polymer ?
#
loop_
_entity_poly.entity_id
_entity_poly.type
_entity_poly.pdbx_seq_one_letter_code
_entity_poly.pdbx_strand_id
1 'polypeptide(L)' 'KFMPRFNGPYTIVEVDEANSTVTLDLPNSPNVFPTFHTSVIIPYVKNDAGLFPNREFAKPPPVTMEDGNEEYFIHDIID' A
#
# COMPACT_ATOMS: atom_id res chain seq x y z
N LYS A 1 17.21 3.34 9.61
CA LYS A 1 17.68 1.98 9.17
C LYS A 1 16.52 0.99 9.01
N PHE A 2 15.43 1.09 9.78
CA PHE A 2 14.25 0.21 9.71
C PHE A 2 13.03 0.87 9.05
N MET A 3 13.23 1.66 8.00
CA MET A 3 12.11 2.23 7.24
C MET A 3 11.81 1.31 6.05
N PRO A 4 10.52 1.14 5.68
CA PRO A 4 10.16 0.47 4.44
C PRO A 4 10.94 1.06 3.27
N ARG A 5 11.63 0.21 2.51
CA ARG A 5 12.44 0.66 1.37
C ARG A 5 11.59 1.04 0.16
N PHE A 6 10.38 0.49 0.08
CA PHE A 6 9.46 0.68 -1.02
C PHE A 6 8.10 1.11 -0.47
N ASN A 7 7.38 1.91 -1.26
CA ASN A 7 6.04 2.38 -0.95
C ASN A 7 5.02 1.64 -1.80
N GLY A 8 3.92 1.24 -1.15
CA GLY A 8 2.75 0.65 -1.78
C GLY A 8 2.97 -0.75 -2.35
N PRO A 9 1.86 -1.44 -2.63
CA PRO A 9 1.54 -1.87 -3.97
C PRO A 9 0.84 -0.72 -4.72
N TYR A 10 1.28 -0.47 -5.96
CA TYR A 10 0.61 0.45 -6.89
C TYR A 10 0.29 -0.29 -8.18
N THR A 11 -0.77 0.14 -8.87
CA THR A 11 -1.17 -0.41 -10.15
C THR A 11 -0.44 0.33 -11.27
N ILE A 12 0.01 -0.39 -12.30
CA ILE A 12 0.60 0.21 -13.50
C ILE A 12 -0.54 0.66 -14.42
N VAL A 13 -0.52 1.92 -14.82
CA VAL A 13 -1.48 2.52 -15.77
C VAL A 13 -0.94 2.43 -17.19
N GLU A 14 0.36 2.64 -17.38
CA GLU A 14 1.01 2.65 -18.69
C GLU A 14 2.45 2.13 -18.59
N VAL A 15 2.91 1.50 -19.67
CA VAL A 15 4.30 1.03 -19.84
C VAL A 15 4.86 1.59 -21.13
N ASP A 16 6.01 2.26 -21.03
CA ASP A 16 6.82 2.68 -22.16
C ASP A 16 8.11 1.87 -22.18
N GLU A 17 8.13 0.85 -23.03
CA GLU A 17 9.27 -0.05 -23.21
C GLU A 17 10.48 0.66 -23.84
N ALA A 18 10.25 1.67 -24.69
CA ALA A 18 11.33 2.35 -25.40
C ALA A 18 12.24 3.13 -24.45
N ASN A 19 11.63 3.75 -23.43
CA ASN A 19 12.36 4.50 -22.40
C ASN A 19 12.51 3.73 -21.08
N SER A 20 12.03 2.48 -21.03
CA SER A 20 12.03 1.66 -19.81
C SER A 20 11.36 2.38 -18.62
N THR A 21 10.24 3.06 -18.88
CA THR A 21 9.46 3.78 -17.87
C THR A 21 8.06 3.21 -17.70
N VAL A 22 7.52 3.32 -16.49
CA VAL A 22 6.15 2.91 -16.16
C VAL A 22 5.45 4.03 -15.41
N THR A 23 4.17 4.22 -15.69
CA THR A 23 3.32 5.18 -15.00
C THR A 23 2.44 4.44 -13.99
N LEU A 24 2.45 4.88 -12.74
CA LEU A 24 1.70 4.28 -11.63
C LEU A 24 0.45 5.09 -11.29
N ASP A 25 -0.59 4.41 -10.80
CA ASP A 25 -1.73 5.05 -10.17
C ASP A 25 -1.40 5.42 -8.72
N LEU A 26 -1.28 6.72 -8.43
CA LEU A 26 -0.87 7.27 -7.13
C LEU A 26 -1.98 8.13 -6.48
N PRO A 27 -3.16 7.57 -6.14
CA PRO A 27 -4.29 8.36 -5.65
C PRO A 27 -3.97 9.08 -4.32
N ASN A 28 -3.09 8.50 -3.52
CA ASN A 28 -2.69 9.03 -2.21
C ASN A 28 -1.50 10.01 -2.28
N SER A 29 -0.99 10.33 -3.48
CA SER A 29 0.21 11.16 -3.64
C SER A 29 0.12 12.07 -4.87
N PRO A 30 -0.86 13.00 -4.90
CA PRO A 30 -1.12 13.85 -6.07
C PRO A 30 0.03 14.79 -6.44
N ASN A 31 0.95 15.05 -5.51
CA ASN A 31 2.11 15.94 -5.72
C ASN A 31 3.35 15.21 -6.28
N VAL A 32 3.25 13.90 -6.54
CA VAL A 32 4.37 13.09 -7.05
C VAL A 32 4.14 12.81 -8.52
N PHE A 33 5.21 12.93 -9.32
CA PHE A 33 5.14 12.53 -10.72
C PHE A 33 4.97 11.00 -10.83
N PRO A 34 3.94 10.49 -11.53
CA PRO A 34 3.59 9.08 -11.47
C PRO A 34 4.47 8.16 -12.33
N THR A 35 5.31 8.72 -13.19
CA THR A 35 6.15 7.93 -14.10
C THR A 35 7.55 7.73 -13.53
N PHE A 36 7.98 6.47 -13.49
CA PHE A 36 9.27 6.05 -12.93
C PHE A 36 10.00 5.14 -13.90
N HIS A 37 11.34 5.13 -13.80
CA HIS A 37 12.14 4.13 -14.52
C HIS A 37 11.95 2.74 -13.91
N THR A 38 11.92 1.70 -14.73
CA THR A 38 11.68 0.31 -14.29
C THR A 38 12.68 -0.19 -13.24
N SER A 39 13.89 0.36 -13.20
CA SER A 39 14.91 0.00 -12.21
C SER A 39 14.55 0.31 -10.76
N VAL A 40 13.59 1.20 -10.51
CA VAL A 40 13.11 1.53 -9.15
C VAL A 40 11.78 0.87 -8.79
N ILE A 41 11.26 0.05 -9.70
CA ILE A 41 9.98 -0.64 -9.56
C ILE A 41 10.25 -2.11 -9.23
N ILE A 42 9.49 -2.64 -8.27
CA ILE A 42 9.58 -4.05 -7.88
C ILE A 42 8.17 -4.65 -7.89
N PRO A 43 7.98 -5.83 -8.51
CA PRO A 43 6.71 -6.54 -8.44
C PRO A 43 6.31 -6.81 -6.99
N TYR A 44 5.09 -6.42 -6.64
CA TYR A 44 4.53 -6.75 -5.35
C TYR A 44 4.15 -8.23 -5.29
N VAL A 45 4.67 -8.95 -4.28
CA VAL A 45 4.30 -10.33 -3.99
C VAL A 45 3.58 -10.35 -2.65
N LYS A 46 2.32 -10.78 -2.66
CA LYS A 46 1.51 -10.91 -1.45
C LYS A 46 2.14 -11.95 -0.51
N ASN A 47 2.12 -11.68 0.79
CA ASN A 47 2.58 -12.65 1.78
C ASN A 47 1.68 -13.89 1.81
N ASP A 48 2.30 -15.07 1.84
CA ASP A 48 1.61 -16.33 2.12
C ASP A 48 1.66 -16.59 3.64
N ALA A 49 0.52 -16.42 4.30
CA ALA A 49 0.41 -16.59 5.75
C ALA A 49 0.63 -18.04 6.22
N GLY A 50 0.39 -19.04 5.37
CA GLY A 50 0.59 -20.45 5.72
C GLY A 50 2.07 -20.83 5.77
N LEU A 51 2.86 -20.29 4.84
CA LEU A 51 4.31 -20.51 4.78
C LEU A 51 5.09 -19.55 5.66
N PHE A 52 4.61 -18.31 5.82
CA PHE A 52 5.32 -17.24 6.52
C PHE A 52 4.43 -16.46 7.49
N PRO A 53 3.96 -17.09 8.59
CA PRO A 53 3.07 -16.45 9.56
C PRO A 53 3.74 -15.25 10.25
N ASN A 54 5.06 -15.26 10.40
CA ASN A 54 5.82 -14.19 11.06
C ASN A 54 6.14 -12.98 10.15
N ARG A 55 5.73 -12.99 8.88
CA ARG A 55 5.94 -11.86 7.95
C ARG A 55 4.81 -10.84 7.98
N GLU A 56 3.65 -11.22 8.49
CA GLU A 56 2.56 -10.27 8.76
C GLU A 56 2.79 -9.57 10.09
N PHE A 57 2.69 -8.25 10.08
CA PHE A 57 2.66 -7.50 11.33
C PHE A 57 1.35 -7.82 12.06
N ALA A 58 1.44 -8.03 13.37
CA ALA A 58 0.25 -8.11 14.21
C ALA A 58 -0.57 -6.84 13.98
N LYS A 59 -1.81 -7.00 13.52
CA LYS A 59 -2.75 -5.88 13.47
C LYS A 59 -2.86 -5.33 14.89
N PRO A 60 -2.79 -3.99 15.08
CA PRO A 60 -3.01 -3.43 16.40
C PRO A 60 -4.35 -3.96 16.95
N PRO A 61 -4.40 -4.29 18.26
CA PRO A 61 -5.66 -4.68 18.87
C PRO A 61 -6.69 -3.57 18.63
N PRO A 62 -7.99 -3.91 18.55
CA PRO A 62 -9.05 -2.92 18.50
C PRO A 62 -8.84 -1.87 19.60
N VAL A 63 -9.01 -0.60 19.27
CA VAL A 63 -8.97 0.46 20.28
C VAL A 63 -10.22 0.26 21.14
N THR A 64 -10.01 -0.14 22.40
CA THR A 64 -11.09 -0.18 23.39
C THR A 64 -11.20 1.21 24.01
N MET A 65 -12.26 1.95 23.71
CA MET A 65 -12.58 3.17 24.45
C MET A 65 -12.86 2.81 25.92
N GLU A 66 -12.43 3.64 26.88
CA GLU A 66 -12.59 3.39 28.33
C GLU A 66 -14.04 3.10 28.76
N ASP A 67 -15.02 3.56 27.96
CA ASP A 67 -16.46 3.44 28.25
C ASP A 67 -17.12 2.17 27.68
N GLY A 68 -16.38 1.27 27.04
CA GLY A 68 -16.94 0.01 26.52
C GLY A 68 -17.84 0.14 25.28
N ASN A 69 -17.81 1.30 24.62
CA ASN A 69 -18.52 1.52 23.36
C ASN A 69 -17.76 0.88 22.18
N GLU A 70 -18.51 0.25 21.26
CA GLU A 70 -17.96 -0.33 20.02
C GLU A 70 -17.56 0.77 19.03
N GLU A 71 -16.33 0.71 18.50
CA GLU A 71 -15.91 1.54 17.38
C GLU A 71 -16.48 0.98 16.06
N TYR A 72 -17.29 1.79 15.37
CA TYR A 72 -17.81 1.45 14.05
C TYR A 72 -16.88 1.98 12.96
N PHE A 73 -16.46 1.10 12.05
CA PHE A 73 -15.79 1.54 10.84
C PHE A 73 -16.80 2.27 9.95
N ILE A 74 -16.53 3.55 9.64
CA ILE A 74 -17.34 4.32 8.70
C ILE A 74 -17.18 3.67 7.33
N HIS A 75 -18.26 3.13 6.77
CA HIS A 75 -18.26 2.47 5.47
C HIS A 75 -18.22 3.48 4.33
N ASP A 76 -19.05 4.54 4.42
CA ASP A 76 -19.14 5.63 3.46
C ASP A 76 -19.67 6.90 4.14
N ILE A 77 -19.33 8.07 3.59
CA ILE A 77 -19.97 9.36 3.92
C ILE A 77 -20.95 9.66 2.78
N ILE A 78 -22.22 9.86 3.11
CA ILE A 78 -23.25 10.22 2.13
C ILE A 78 -23.35 11.76 2.12
N ASP A 79 -23.19 12.39 0.94
CA ASP A 79 -23.40 13.82 0.68
C ASP A 79 -24.88 14.11 0.38
#